data_AF-A0A7G6WGH9-F1
#
_entry.id   AF-A0A7G6WGH9-F1
#
_cell.length_a   1.000
_cell.length_b   1.000
_cell.length_c   1.000
_cell.angle_alpha   90.00
_cell.angle_beta   90.00
_cell.angle_gamma   90.00
#
_symmetry.space_group_name_H-M   'P 1'
#
loop_
_entity.id
_entity.type
_entity.pdbx_description
1 polymer ?
#
loop_
_entity_poly.entity_id
_entity_poly.type
_entity_poly.pdbx_seq_one_letter_code
_entity_poly.pdbx_strand_id
1 'polypeptide(L)'
;MSYSNYVLPATERAGKWSLTMAWWAVFSAMFWIYVAVASAGAVGVVNTLIGMALTIVTYGAINTVLSRYAARTGLTVSLFSRTLFGLVGSALASLIFAATAIYYAVFEGSIIAVAFHEYFGGSMVVWYGIVVLYAIPLALGGVQNWLDKLNGVLLPLYVAGLIAVVVAATLIRGVPTDWIGQAAVSSALPGWLTSYLIYMGVYIMMMYTFDYARLGRQQDEKFLGTVTFGWVFYAFTFGLNGLVGIYIMSAWRIEASETGVVQAFISSLGLVGLLVILISQTRINTANYFLASENLSAFASRVFRLNLPRYVWVIVCGALAFLLMLTDVLSYLLKALAWQGVFVTAWVAIALVFIALNWKTQDLVPDIRPGNLKAVSPGAIAWVFASATGIALTEQTAWPVISQLTPLITMALAAGVYYGAYKFSPPRLINSVDTIDPADEELDPAISHPTS
;
A
#
# COMPACT_ATOMS: atom_id res chain seq x y z
N MET A 1 15.68 15.51 -9.25
CA MET A 1 16.14 15.14 -7.90
C MET A 1 15.21 14.06 -7.38
N SER A 2 15.72 13.00 -6.72
CA SER A 2 14.87 12.03 -6.03
C SER A 2 14.42 12.65 -4.71
N TYR A 3 13.14 12.51 -4.36
CA TYR A 3 12.55 13.08 -3.14
C TYR A 3 12.70 12.10 -1.94
N SER A 4 13.49 11.03 -2.09
CA SER A 4 13.53 9.89 -1.19
C SER A 4 14.25 10.18 0.13
N ASN A 5 15.25 11.08 0.08
CA ASN A 5 16.14 11.40 1.18
C ASN A 5 15.96 12.84 1.69
N TYR A 6 14.89 13.51 1.28
CA TYR A 6 14.64 14.93 1.54
C TYR A 6 13.39 15.15 2.41
N VAL A 7 13.53 15.91 3.49
CA VAL A 7 12.39 16.42 4.28
C VAL A 7 11.72 17.57 3.53
N LEU A 8 10.44 17.42 3.19
CA LEU A 8 9.73 18.44 2.42
C LEU A 8 9.44 19.69 3.29
N PRO A 9 9.91 20.90 2.89
CA PRO A 9 9.67 22.14 3.59
C PRO A 9 8.18 22.45 3.70
N ALA A 10 7.79 23.10 4.80
CA ALA A 10 6.39 23.47 5.02
C ALA A 10 5.82 24.37 3.91
N THR A 11 6.66 25.20 3.28
CA THR A 11 6.29 26.13 2.19
C THR A 11 5.94 25.43 0.89
N GLU A 12 6.48 24.24 0.65
CA GLU A 12 6.27 23.45 -0.58
C GLU A 12 5.12 22.43 -0.47
N ARG A 13 4.46 22.36 0.71
CA ARG A 13 3.39 21.38 0.96
C ARG A 13 2.10 21.73 0.21
N ALA A 14 1.50 20.69 -0.37
CA ALA A 14 0.26 20.74 -1.11
C ALA A 14 -0.94 21.04 -0.19
N GLY A 15 -1.91 21.78 -0.72
CA GLY A 15 -3.19 21.99 -0.05
C GLY A 15 -4.05 20.73 -0.04
N LYS A 16 -5.01 20.66 0.89
CA LYS A 16 -5.88 19.48 1.09
C LYS A 16 -6.54 18.91 -0.16
N TRP A 17 -6.96 19.74 -1.12
CA TRP A 17 -7.68 19.27 -2.30
C TRP A 17 -6.78 18.60 -3.33
N SER A 18 -5.61 19.18 -3.63
CA SER A 18 -4.61 18.53 -4.52
C SER A 18 -4.20 17.19 -3.93
N LEU A 19 -3.87 17.14 -2.63
CA LEU A 19 -3.48 15.89 -1.98
C LEU A 19 -4.62 14.86 -1.93
N THR A 20 -5.86 15.31 -1.75
CA THR A 20 -7.04 14.42 -1.83
C THR A 20 -7.20 13.83 -3.22
N MET A 21 -7.09 14.65 -4.26
CA MET A 21 -7.17 14.15 -5.64
C MET A 21 -6.06 13.14 -5.93
N ALA A 22 -4.82 13.42 -5.50
CA ALA A 22 -3.68 12.51 -5.62
C ALA A 22 -3.92 11.19 -4.88
N TRP A 23 -4.41 11.22 -3.65
CA TRP A 23 -4.66 10.01 -2.84
C TRP A 23 -5.85 9.20 -3.34
N TRP A 24 -6.92 9.86 -3.76
CA TRP A 24 -8.11 9.21 -4.32
C TRP A 24 -7.83 8.54 -5.69
N ALA A 25 -6.58 8.58 -6.17
CA ALA A 25 -6.06 7.65 -7.17
C ALA A 25 -6.08 6.20 -6.74
N VAL A 26 -5.82 5.96 -5.46
CA VAL A 26 -5.80 4.62 -4.91
C VAL A 26 -7.20 4.01 -4.84
N PHE A 27 -8.26 4.82 -4.73
CA PHE A 27 -9.65 4.35 -4.68
C PHE A 27 -10.05 3.51 -5.91
N SER A 28 -9.48 3.79 -7.09
CA SER A 28 -9.86 3.14 -8.35
C SER A 28 -9.13 1.81 -8.63
N ALA A 29 -8.42 1.23 -7.67
CA ALA A 29 -7.74 -0.04 -7.90
C ALA A 29 -8.73 -1.22 -7.96
N MET A 30 -8.62 -2.06 -8.99
CA MET A 30 -9.36 -3.33 -9.09
C MET A 30 -8.99 -4.30 -7.98
N PHE A 31 -7.80 -4.18 -7.40
CA PHE A 31 -7.41 -4.92 -6.21
C PHE A 31 -8.44 -4.83 -5.08
N TRP A 32 -9.11 -3.69 -4.88
CA TRP A 32 -10.12 -3.55 -3.81
C TRP A 32 -11.40 -4.33 -4.06
N ILE A 33 -11.82 -4.40 -5.33
CA ILE A 33 -12.95 -5.21 -5.75
C ILE A 33 -12.60 -6.69 -5.55
N TYR A 34 -11.42 -7.07 -6.03
CA TYR A 34 -10.95 -8.43 -5.95
C TYR A 34 -10.77 -8.92 -4.50
N VAL A 35 -10.12 -8.16 -3.62
CA VAL A 35 -9.81 -8.64 -2.26
C VAL A 35 -11.08 -8.91 -1.46
N ALA A 36 -12.13 -8.12 -1.71
CA ALA A 36 -13.46 -8.35 -1.13
C ALA A 36 -14.11 -9.62 -1.70
N VAL A 37 -14.00 -9.85 -3.01
CA VAL A 37 -14.49 -11.07 -3.67
C VAL A 37 -13.76 -12.31 -3.16
N ALA A 38 -12.44 -12.27 -3.05
CA ALA A 38 -11.62 -13.35 -2.50
C ALA A 38 -11.97 -13.63 -1.03
N SER A 39 -12.13 -12.58 -0.21
CA SER A 39 -12.61 -12.73 1.17
C SER A 39 -14.00 -13.35 1.20
N ALA A 40 -14.92 -12.91 0.35
CA ALA A 40 -16.27 -13.46 0.29
C ALA A 40 -16.28 -14.94 -0.13
N GLY A 41 -15.43 -15.34 -1.07
CA GLY A 41 -15.22 -16.75 -1.42
C GLY A 41 -14.64 -17.57 -0.27
N ALA A 42 -13.73 -16.99 0.52
CA ALA A 42 -13.08 -17.68 1.64
C ALA A 42 -14.00 -17.85 2.87
N VAL A 43 -14.79 -16.83 3.22
CA VAL A 43 -15.51 -16.78 4.51
C VAL A 43 -17.00 -16.45 4.40
N GLY A 44 -17.51 -16.31 3.18
CA GLY A 44 -18.88 -15.86 2.92
C GLY A 44 -19.04 -14.34 2.99
N VAL A 45 -20.13 -13.86 2.40
CA VAL A 45 -20.40 -12.42 2.22
C VAL A 45 -20.62 -11.71 3.56
N VAL A 46 -21.49 -12.24 4.43
CA VAL A 46 -21.82 -11.58 5.71
C VAL A 46 -20.59 -11.35 6.57
N ASN A 47 -19.74 -12.37 6.71
CA ASN A 47 -18.49 -12.28 7.44
C ASN A 47 -17.53 -11.26 6.79
N THR A 48 -17.47 -11.22 5.47
CA THR A 48 -16.66 -10.24 4.73
C THR A 48 -17.14 -8.81 4.97
N LEU A 49 -18.44 -8.57 4.98
CA LEU A 49 -18.99 -7.24 5.30
C LEU A 49 -18.61 -6.77 6.71
N ILE A 50 -18.67 -7.66 7.70
CA ILE A 50 -18.25 -7.37 9.08
C ILE A 50 -16.74 -7.10 9.14
N GLY A 51 -15.92 -7.94 8.49
CA GLY A 51 -14.47 -7.78 8.42
C GLY A 51 -14.06 -6.46 7.75
N MET A 52 -14.73 -6.08 6.65
CA MET A 52 -14.54 -4.79 5.99
C MET A 52 -14.91 -3.60 6.89
N ALA A 53 -16.05 -3.66 7.58
CA ALA A 53 -16.47 -2.60 8.49
C ALA A 53 -15.45 -2.36 9.62
N LEU A 54 -14.97 -3.45 10.25
CA LEU A 54 -13.91 -3.38 11.27
C LEU A 54 -12.61 -2.83 10.68
N THR A 55 -12.26 -3.25 9.47
CA THR A 55 -11.08 -2.76 8.75
C THR A 55 -11.16 -1.25 8.51
N ILE A 56 -12.30 -0.74 8.04
CA ILE A 56 -12.52 0.70 7.79
C ILE A 56 -12.31 1.51 9.06
N VAL A 57 -12.83 1.03 10.20
CA VAL A 57 -12.67 1.69 11.50
C VAL A 57 -11.20 1.67 11.93
N THR A 58 -10.53 0.52 11.87
CA THR A 58 -9.12 0.40 12.26
C THR A 58 -8.21 1.26 11.39
N TYR A 59 -8.38 1.22 10.06
CA TYR A 59 -7.63 2.07 9.15
C TYR A 59 -7.89 3.55 9.39
N GLY A 60 -9.16 3.94 9.59
CA GLY A 60 -9.51 5.31 9.92
C GLY A 60 -8.80 5.82 11.17
N ALA A 61 -8.77 5.02 12.23
CA ALA A 61 -8.11 5.37 13.48
C ALA A 61 -6.59 5.48 13.33
N ILE A 62 -5.95 4.44 12.78
CA ILE A 62 -4.49 4.37 12.63
C ILE A 62 -3.99 5.44 11.66
N ASN A 63 -4.62 5.58 10.49
CA ASN A 63 -4.17 6.57 9.51
C ASN A 63 -4.40 7.99 9.97
N THR A 64 -5.41 8.28 10.80
CA THR A 64 -5.54 9.61 11.42
C THR A 64 -4.30 9.95 12.25
N VAL A 65 -3.76 8.97 12.98
CA VAL A 65 -2.54 9.14 13.79
C VAL A 65 -1.31 9.32 12.88
N LEU A 66 -1.12 8.41 11.93
CA LEU A 66 0.04 8.42 11.04
C LEU A 66 0.06 9.65 10.14
N SER A 67 -1.09 10.04 9.57
CA SER A 67 -1.16 11.18 8.65
C SER A 67 -0.88 12.50 9.35
N ARG A 68 -1.36 12.69 10.58
CA ARG A 68 -1.06 13.89 11.38
C ARG A 68 0.43 13.97 11.70
N TYR A 69 1.02 12.84 12.10
CA TYR A 69 2.43 12.76 12.39
C TYR A 69 3.31 13.05 11.16
N ALA A 70 2.97 12.45 10.02
CA ALA A 70 3.68 12.66 8.76
C ALA A 70 3.53 14.11 8.26
N ALA A 71 2.31 14.66 8.26
CA ALA A 71 2.04 16.04 7.84
C ALA A 71 2.71 17.09 8.75
N ARG A 72 2.97 16.76 10.02
CA ARG A 72 3.76 17.60 10.93
C ARG A 72 5.24 17.54 10.57
N THR A 73 5.79 16.33 10.50
CA THR A 73 7.25 16.10 10.44
C THR A 73 7.85 16.19 9.03
N GLY A 74 7.07 15.97 7.96
CA GLY A 74 7.57 15.96 6.58
C GLY A 74 8.44 14.75 6.21
N LEU A 75 8.59 13.79 7.12
CA LEU A 75 9.44 12.61 6.96
C LEU A 75 8.83 11.62 5.95
N THR A 76 9.68 10.97 5.17
CA THR A 76 9.31 9.75 4.45
C THR A 76 9.29 8.57 5.40
N VAL A 77 8.64 7.48 5.00
CA VAL A 77 8.75 6.18 5.67
C VAL A 77 10.21 5.73 5.80
N SER A 78 11.02 5.97 4.77
CA SER A 78 12.47 5.69 4.79
C SER A 78 13.18 6.48 5.90
N LEU A 79 13.00 7.81 5.93
CA LEU A 79 13.63 8.69 6.93
C LEU A 79 13.16 8.38 8.35
N PHE A 80 11.85 8.17 8.53
CA PHE A 80 11.30 7.78 9.82
C PHE A 80 11.85 6.42 10.29
N SER A 81 11.95 5.45 9.37
CA SER A 81 12.53 4.13 9.64
C SER A 81 14.03 4.20 10.01
N ARG A 82 14.77 5.22 9.56
CA ARG A 82 16.17 5.44 9.97
C ARG A 82 16.30 5.70 11.46
N THR A 83 15.42 6.51 12.04
CA THR A 83 15.44 6.74 13.48
C THR A 83 14.94 5.53 14.26
N LEU A 84 13.93 4.84 13.75
CA LEU A 84 13.36 3.66 14.40
C LEU A 84 14.31 2.46 14.41
N PHE A 85 15.00 2.20 13.29
CA PHE A 85 15.71 0.95 13.02
C PHE A 85 17.23 1.11 12.82
N GLY A 86 17.72 2.33 12.74
CA GLY A 86 19.10 2.62 12.37
C GLY A 86 19.33 2.54 10.86
N LEU A 87 20.58 2.77 10.44
CA LEU A 87 20.95 2.89 9.03
C LEU A 87 20.65 1.61 8.23
N VAL A 88 21.09 0.45 8.74
CA VAL A 88 20.88 -0.85 8.07
C VAL A 88 19.42 -1.27 8.13
N GLY A 89 18.78 -1.12 9.29
CA GLY A 89 17.36 -1.48 9.46
C GLY A 89 16.42 -0.66 8.57
N SER A 90 16.76 0.61 8.30
CA SER A 90 16.00 1.43 7.35
C SER A 90 16.13 0.96 5.90
N ALA A 91 17.28 0.40 5.51
CA ALA A 91 17.46 -0.16 4.18
C ALA A 91 16.54 -1.37 3.98
N LEU A 92 16.39 -2.22 5.01
CA LEU A 92 15.43 -3.33 4.99
C LEU A 92 13.98 -2.82 4.84
N ALA A 93 13.61 -1.73 5.52
CA ALA A 93 12.30 -1.10 5.35
C ALA A 93 12.07 -0.61 3.92
N SER A 94 13.05 0.08 3.33
CA SER A 94 12.98 0.50 1.93
C SER A 94 12.90 -0.68 0.96
N LEU A 95 13.64 -1.77 1.20
CA LEU A 95 13.58 -2.97 0.36
C LEU A 95 12.21 -3.64 0.42
N ILE A 96 11.66 -3.84 1.62
CA ILE A 96 10.33 -4.46 1.79
C ILE A 96 9.26 -3.59 1.14
N PHE A 97 9.30 -2.27 1.34
CA PHE A 97 8.38 -1.36 0.66
C PHE A 97 8.54 -1.47 -0.86
N ALA A 98 9.77 -1.38 -1.39
CA ALA A 98 10.02 -1.50 -2.83
C ALA A 98 9.47 -2.83 -3.39
N ALA A 99 9.75 -3.95 -2.73
CA ALA A 99 9.28 -5.27 -3.14
C ALA A 99 7.74 -5.35 -3.15
N THR A 100 7.08 -4.83 -2.11
CA THR A 100 5.61 -4.76 -2.06
C THR A 100 5.04 -3.83 -3.15
N ALA A 101 5.63 -2.66 -3.38
CA ALA A 101 5.16 -1.75 -4.42
C ALA A 101 5.35 -2.35 -5.82
N ILE A 102 6.45 -3.08 -6.06
CA ILE A 102 6.65 -3.89 -7.27
C ILE A 102 5.56 -4.96 -7.37
N TYR A 103 5.25 -5.68 -6.28
CA TYR A 103 4.19 -6.68 -6.27
C TYR A 103 2.84 -6.10 -6.70
N TYR A 104 2.44 -4.94 -6.17
CA TYR A 104 1.22 -4.26 -6.63
C TYR A 104 1.34 -3.78 -8.08
N ALA A 105 2.52 -3.38 -8.54
CA ALA A 105 2.71 -3.03 -9.94
C ALA A 105 2.53 -4.24 -10.89
N VAL A 106 3.01 -5.42 -10.47
CA VAL A 106 2.79 -6.70 -11.13
C VAL A 106 1.32 -7.06 -11.13
N PHE A 107 0.65 -6.93 -9.99
CA PHE A 107 -0.77 -7.26 -9.84
C PHE A 107 -1.65 -6.38 -10.73
N GLU A 108 -1.56 -5.06 -10.60
CA GLU A 108 -2.38 -4.12 -11.38
C GLU A 108 -2.06 -4.20 -12.88
N GLY A 109 -0.79 -4.40 -13.24
CA GLY A 109 -0.41 -4.62 -14.65
C GLY A 109 -0.94 -5.96 -15.20
N SER A 110 -0.96 -7.01 -14.38
CA SER A 110 -1.52 -8.30 -14.77
C SER A 110 -3.01 -8.22 -15.03
N ILE A 111 -3.76 -7.44 -14.25
CA ILE A 111 -5.21 -7.22 -14.49
C ILE A 111 -5.45 -6.60 -15.86
N ILE A 112 -4.63 -5.63 -16.28
CA ILE A 112 -4.74 -5.03 -17.61
C ILE A 112 -4.45 -6.06 -18.70
N ALA A 113 -3.41 -6.89 -18.51
CA ALA A 113 -3.07 -7.95 -19.45
C ALA A 113 -4.19 -9.00 -19.54
N VAL A 114 -4.79 -9.39 -18.41
CA VAL A 114 -5.97 -10.29 -18.37
C VAL A 114 -7.13 -9.65 -19.13
N ALA A 115 -7.40 -8.36 -18.92
CA ALA A 115 -8.50 -7.67 -19.61
C ALA A 115 -8.29 -7.60 -21.13
N PHE A 116 -7.06 -7.37 -21.58
CA PHE A 116 -6.75 -7.44 -23.01
C PHE A 116 -6.84 -8.85 -23.57
N HIS A 117 -6.36 -9.86 -22.83
CA HIS A 117 -6.49 -11.25 -23.25
C HIS A 117 -7.95 -11.70 -23.32
N GLU A 118 -8.77 -11.35 -22.34
CA GLU A 118 -10.20 -11.67 -22.30
C GLU A 118 -10.95 -11.02 -23.47
N TYR A 119 -10.61 -9.77 -23.82
CA TYR A 119 -11.32 -9.03 -24.86
C TYR A 119 -10.81 -9.31 -26.29
N PHE A 120 -9.50 -9.43 -26.47
CA PHE A 120 -8.85 -9.56 -27.80
C PHE A 120 -8.24 -10.95 -28.07
N GLY A 121 -8.14 -11.82 -27.07
CA GLY A 121 -7.40 -13.07 -27.16
C GLY A 121 -5.88 -12.87 -27.21
N GLY A 122 -5.17 -13.81 -27.82
CA GLY A 122 -3.71 -13.72 -28.05
C GLY A 122 -2.85 -14.19 -26.86
N SER A 123 -1.54 -14.01 -26.97
CA SER A 123 -0.59 -14.50 -25.96
C SER A 123 -0.52 -13.60 -24.73
N MET A 124 -0.70 -14.18 -23.55
CA MET A 124 -0.61 -13.46 -22.27
C MET A 124 0.77 -12.79 -22.07
N VAL A 125 1.85 -13.45 -22.49
CA VAL A 125 3.22 -12.92 -22.37
C VAL A 125 3.39 -11.65 -23.21
N VAL A 126 2.75 -11.58 -24.38
CA VAL A 126 2.76 -10.38 -25.22
C VAL A 126 2.03 -9.25 -24.53
N TRP A 127 0.88 -9.52 -23.92
CA TRP A 127 0.15 -8.51 -23.15
C TRP A 127 0.93 -8.00 -21.94
N TYR A 128 1.62 -8.87 -21.19
CA TYR A 128 2.53 -8.43 -20.13
C TYR A 128 3.62 -7.49 -20.66
N GLY A 129 4.23 -7.83 -21.81
CA GLY A 129 5.23 -6.98 -22.44
C GLY A 129 4.68 -5.61 -22.83
N ILE A 130 3.52 -5.57 -23.49
CA ILE A 130 2.83 -4.33 -23.87
C ILE A 130 2.54 -3.48 -22.63
N VAL A 131 1.99 -4.09 -21.57
CA VAL A 131 1.63 -3.39 -20.34
C VAL A 131 2.85 -2.74 -19.68
N VAL A 132 3.95 -3.48 -19.54
CA VAL A 132 5.18 -2.96 -18.93
C VAL A 132 5.79 -1.86 -19.80
N LEU A 133 5.82 -2.02 -21.13
CA LEU A 133 6.40 -1.04 -22.05
C LEU A 133 5.68 0.30 -22.02
N TYR A 134 4.35 0.34 -21.82
CA TYR A 134 3.63 1.60 -21.70
C TYR A 134 3.66 2.17 -20.26
N ALA A 135 3.75 1.32 -19.24
CA ALA A 135 3.81 1.76 -17.84
C ALA A 135 5.11 2.53 -17.52
N ILE A 136 6.25 2.11 -18.10
CA ILE A 136 7.55 2.77 -17.90
C ILE A 136 7.51 4.27 -18.25
N PRO A 137 7.16 4.70 -19.49
CA PRO A 137 7.14 6.13 -19.83
C PRO A 137 6.15 6.93 -19.01
N LEU A 138 5.00 6.36 -18.62
CA LEU A 138 4.05 7.02 -17.71
C LEU A 138 4.64 7.26 -16.32
N ALA A 139 5.34 6.27 -15.77
CA ALA A 139 6.03 6.40 -14.50
C ALA A 139 7.18 7.43 -14.56
N LEU A 140 7.86 7.56 -15.71
CA LEU A 140 8.89 8.58 -15.93
C LEU A 140 8.33 10.00 -15.92
N GLY A 141 7.16 10.23 -16.54
CA GLY A 141 6.50 11.53 -16.66
C GLY A 141 6.14 12.22 -15.34
N GLY A 142 6.29 11.52 -14.21
CA GLY A 142 6.13 12.07 -12.88
C GLY A 142 4.67 12.09 -12.45
N VAL A 143 4.40 11.41 -11.32
CA VAL A 143 3.10 11.33 -10.64
C VAL A 143 2.47 12.72 -10.45
N GLN A 144 3.26 13.75 -10.11
CA GLN A 144 2.75 15.08 -9.75
C GLN A 144 2.20 15.90 -10.93
N ASN A 145 2.79 15.81 -12.12
CA ASN A 145 2.34 16.62 -13.28
C ASN A 145 1.15 16.00 -14.01
N TRP A 146 1.06 14.67 -13.98
CA TRP A 146 0.07 13.92 -14.75
C TRP A 146 -1.17 13.58 -13.91
N LEU A 147 -1.00 13.17 -12.64
CA LEU A 147 -2.13 12.70 -11.84
C LEU A 147 -3.04 13.84 -11.38
N ASP A 148 -2.54 14.99 -10.92
CA ASP A 148 -3.43 16.03 -10.37
C ASP A 148 -4.40 16.60 -11.41
N LYS A 149 -3.98 16.73 -12.68
CA LYS A 149 -4.84 17.23 -13.76
C LYS A 149 -5.81 16.18 -14.31
N LEU A 150 -5.40 14.91 -14.35
CA LEU A 150 -6.26 13.83 -14.87
C LEU A 150 -7.18 13.25 -13.81
N ASN A 151 -6.80 13.26 -12.53
CA ASN A 151 -7.62 12.73 -11.43
C ASN A 151 -8.98 13.40 -11.33
N GLY A 152 -9.07 14.70 -11.68
CA GLY A 152 -10.35 15.42 -11.74
C GLY A 152 -11.37 14.80 -12.70
N VAL A 153 -10.91 14.11 -13.75
CA VAL A 153 -11.76 13.49 -14.77
C VAL A 153 -11.86 11.97 -14.58
N LEU A 154 -10.74 11.30 -14.30
CA LEU A 154 -10.70 9.83 -14.23
C LEU A 154 -11.47 9.28 -13.03
N LEU A 155 -11.53 10.01 -11.90
CA LEU A 155 -12.26 9.57 -10.71
C LEU A 155 -13.78 9.55 -10.94
N PRO A 156 -14.43 10.62 -11.45
CA PRO A 156 -15.83 10.57 -11.85
C PRO A 156 -16.13 9.48 -12.90
N LEU A 157 -15.24 9.31 -13.89
CA LEU A 157 -15.41 8.26 -14.90
C LEU A 157 -15.35 6.86 -14.30
N TYR A 158 -14.46 6.63 -13.33
CA TYR A 158 -14.39 5.36 -12.62
C TYR A 158 -15.67 5.10 -11.81
N VAL A 159 -16.15 6.08 -11.05
CA VAL A 159 -17.42 5.96 -10.30
C VAL A 159 -18.59 5.70 -11.24
N ALA A 160 -18.66 6.41 -12.36
CA ALA A 160 -19.66 6.16 -13.40
C ALA A 160 -19.54 4.74 -13.97
N GLY A 161 -18.32 4.25 -14.18
CA GLY A 161 -18.04 2.86 -14.59
C GLY A 161 -18.52 1.83 -13.58
N LEU A 162 -18.32 2.07 -12.27
CA LEU A 162 -18.83 1.20 -11.21
C LEU A 162 -20.37 1.17 -11.17
N ILE A 163 -21.00 2.32 -11.34
CA ILE A 163 -22.48 2.38 -11.41
C ILE A 163 -22.95 1.65 -12.67
N ALA A 164 -22.31 1.91 -13.81
CA ALA A 164 -22.66 1.30 -15.08
C ALA A 164 -22.52 -0.23 -15.05
N VAL A 165 -21.45 -0.78 -14.47
CA VAL A 165 -21.25 -2.23 -14.41
C VAL A 165 -22.33 -2.90 -13.55
N VAL A 166 -22.71 -2.30 -12.42
CA VAL A 166 -23.78 -2.81 -11.57
C VAL A 166 -25.11 -2.77 -12.29
N VAL A 167 -25.47 -1.64 -12.89
CA VAL A 167 -26.73 -1.47 -13.62
C VAL A 167 -26.79 -2.44 -14.80
N ALA A 168 -25.74 -2.52 -15.62
CA ALA A 168 -25.70 -3.41 -16.78
C ALA A 168 -25.76 -4.88 -16.37
N ALA A 169 -24.98 -5.31 -15.38
CA ALA A 169 -25.05 -6.68 -14.86
C ALA A 169 -26.47 -7.03 -14.39
N THR A 170 -27.13 -6.11 -13.70
CA THR A 170 -28.51 -6.28 -13.21
C THR A 170 -29.50 -6.39 -14.36
N LEU A 171 -29.38 -5.55 -15.39
CA LEU A 171 -30.27 -5.56 -16.55
C LEU A 171 -30.11 -6.84 -17.39
N ILE A 172 -28.88 -7.38 -17.48
CA ILE A 172 -28.57 -8.58 -18.26
C ILE A 172 -28.94 -9.86 -17.50
N ARG A 173 -28.65 -9.93 -16.20
CA ARG A 173 -28.74 -11.18 -15.40
C ARG A 173 -29.91 -11.19 -14.42
N GLY A 174 -30.57 -10.07 -14.22
CA GLY A 174 -31.52 -9.86 -13.11
C GLY A 174 -30.80 -9.57 -11.80
N VAL A 175 -31.57 -9.16 -10.78
CA VAL A 175 -31.05 -8.93 -9.43
C VAL A 175 -30.69 -10.28 -8.80
N PRO A 176 -29.45 -10.49 -8.31
CA PRO A 176 -29.11 -11.71 -7.59
C PRO A 176 -29.87 -11.73 -6.25
N THR A 177 -30.58 -12.81 -5.96
CA THR A 177 -31.40 -12.95 -4.74
C THR A 177 -30.61 -13.49 -3.54
N ASP A 178 -29.58 -14.32 -3.79
CA ASP A 178 -28.88 -15.08 -2.75
C ASP A 178 -27.45 -14.59 -2.49
N TRP A 179 -27.13 -13.38 -2.94
CA TRP A 179 -25.78 -12.81 -2.79
C TRP A 179 -25.44 -12.48 -1.32
N ILE A 180 -26.44 -12.23 -0.48
CA ILE A 180 -26.31 -12.10 0.98
C ILE A 180 -26.96 -13.33 1.62
N GLY A 181 -26.16 -14.37 1.88
CA GLY A 181 -26.67 -15.61 2.47
C GLY A 181 -25.89 -16.87 2.13
N GLN A 182 -24.93 -16.79 1.18
CA GLN A 182 -24.03 -17.90 0.91
C GLN A 182 -23.29 -18.33 2.17
N ALA A 183 -23.38 -19.63 2.49
CA ALA A 183 -22.81 -20.19 3.70
C ALA A 183 -21.29 -20.05 3.67
N ALA A 184 -20.71 -19.63 4.79
CA ALA A 184 -19.26 -19.58 4.95
C ALA A 184 -18.68 -21.00 4.91
N VAL A 185 -17.51 -21.16 4.29
CA VAL A 185 -16.71 -22.39 4.47
C VAL A 185 -16.36 -22.49 5.96
N SER A 186 -16.54 -23.68 6.55
CA SER A 186 -16.13 -23.92 7.93
C SER A 186 -14.63 -23.69 8.07
N SER A 187 -14.23 -22.84 9.01
CA SER A 187 -12.83 -22.55 9.30
C SER A 187 -12.58 -22.51 10.79
N ALA A 188 -11.32 -22.62 11.19
CA ALA A 188 -10.92 -22.67 12.60
C ALA A 188 -11.18 -21.37 13.38
N LEU A 189 -11.34 -20.24 12.68
CA LEU A 189 -11.68 -18.94 13.23
C LEU A 189 -13.06 -18.48 12.75
N PRO A 190 -13.72 -17.58 13.49
CA PRO A 190 -14.90 -16.90 12.98
C PRO A 190 -14.58 -16.20 11.65
N GLY A 191 -15.44 -16.38 10.63
CA GLY A 191 -15.15 -15.88 9.28
C GLY A 191 -14.91 -14.37 9.22
N TRP A 192 -15.61 -13.58 10.04
CA TRP A 192 -15.40 -12.13 10.09
C TRP A 192 -13.98 -11.76 10.56
N LEU A 193 -13.40 -12.57 11.47
CA LEU A 193 -12.04 -12.37 11.96
C LEU A 193 -11.04 -12.75 10.88
N THR A 194 -11.27 -13.87 10.20
CA THR A 194 -10.46 -14.27 9.04
C THR A 194 -10.48 -13.19 7.95
N SER A 195 -11.64 -12.61 7.62
CA SER A 195 -11.74 -11.48 6.69
C SER A 195 -10.93 -10.27 7.17
N TYR A 196 -11.09 -9.87 8.43
CA TYR A 196 -10.31 -8.78 9.02
C TYR A 196 -8.79 -9.02 8.92
N LEU A 197 -8.34 -10.25 9.14
CA LEU A 197 -6.94 -10.66 9.03
C LEU A 197 -6.42 -10.63 7.58
N ILE A 198 -7.25 -10.97 6.58
CA ILE A 198 -6.90 -10.78 5.16
C ILE A 198 -6.60 -9.31 4.88
N TYR A 199 -7.44 -8.39 5.39
CA TYR A 199 -7.20 -6.95 5.25
C TYR A 199 -6.00 -6.44 6.08
N MET A 200 -5.55 -7.15 7.12
CA MET A 200 -4.27 -6.84 7.75
C MET A 200 -3.08 -7.05 6.80
N GLY A 201 -3.22 -7.96 5.83
CA GLY A 201 -2.25 -8.18 4.77
C GLY A 201 -2.00 -6.94 3.88
N VAL A 202 -2.91 -5.96 3.88
CA VAL A 202 -2.79 -4.74 3.06
C VAL A 202 -2.41 -3.50 3.87
N TYR A 203 -1.89 -3.68 5.10
CA TYR A 203 -1.43 -2.58 5.98
C TYR A 203 -0.30 -1.73 5.37
N ILE A 204 0.28 -2.15 4.25
CA ILE A 204 1.19 -1.32 3.44
C ILE A 204 0.56 -0.01 3.02
N MET A 205 -0.77 0.04 2.86
CA MET A 205 -1.47 1.29 2.60
C MET A 205 -1.28 2.33 3.71
N MET A 206 -0.96 1.92 4.94
CA MET A 206 -0.63 2.83 6.04
C MET A 206 0.77 3.45 5.85
N MET A 207 1.71 2.73 5.24
CA MET A 207 3.01 3.27 4.83
C MET A 207 2.86 4.24 3.65
N TYR A 208 1.98 3.91 2.68
CA TYR A 208 1.62 4.83 1.59
C TYR A 208 0.99 6.11 2.14
N THR A 209 0.07 5.99 3.11
CA THR A 209 -0.54 7.14 3.79
C THR A 209 0.52 8.04 4.39
N PHE A 210 1.54 7.47 5.05
CA PHE A 210 2.61 8.25 5.65
C PHE A 210 3.38 9.07 4.59
N ASP A 211 3.79 8.45 3.48
CA ASP A 211 4.54 9.12 2.42
C ASP A 211 3.72 10.19 1.66
N TYR A 212 2.41 9.99 1.51
CA TYR A 212 1.53 11.00 0.91
C TYR A 212 1.19 12.12 1.90
N ALA A 213 0.88 11.78 3.16
CA ALA A 213 0.46 12.75 4.16
C ALA A 213 1.57 13.75 4.51
N ARG A 214 2.85 13.36 4.40
CA ARG A 214 4.00 14.28 4.57
C ARG A 214 3.97 15.47 3.60
N LEU A 215 3.32 15.30 2.45
CA LEU A 215 3.17 16.33 1.43
C LEU A 215 2.09 17.35 1.78
N GLY A 216 1.24 17.07 2.77
CA GLY A 216 0.10 17.90 3.16
C GLY A 216 0.45 18.97 4.18
N ARG A 217 -0.21 20.13 4.09
CA ARG A 217 -0.05 21.22 5.07
C ARG A 217 -0.60 20.80 6.43
N GLN A 218 0.13 21.13 7.50
CA GLN A 218 -0.26 20.80 8.87
C GLN A 218 -1.61 21.42 9.28
N GLN A 219 -1.93 22.62 8.80
CA GLN A 219 -3.23 23.27 9.08
C GLN A 219 -4.44 22.46 8.58
N ASP A 220 -4.26 21.58 7.60
CA ASP A 220 -5.30 20.76 6.99
C ASP A 220 -5.42 19.36 7.65
N GLU A 221 -4.65 19.09 8.72
CA GLU A 221 -4.47 17.75 9.30
C GLU A 221 -5.77 17.03 9.68
N LYS A 222 -6.80 17.76 10.11
CA LYS A 222 -8.09 17.19 10.51
C LYS A 222 -8.86 16.68 9.30
N PHE A 223 -8.89 17.47 8.23
CA PHE A 223 -9.53 17.10 6.99
C PHE A 223 -8.79 15.94 6.34
N LEU A 224 -7.46 16.04 6.24
CA LEU A 224 -6.62 14.99 5.67
C LEU A 224 -6.77 13.67 6.44
N GLY A 225 -6.70 13.69 7.77
CA GLY A 225 -6.82 12.48 8.58
C GLY A 225 -8.22 11.85 8.58
N THR A 226 -9.28 12.61 8.27
CA THR A 226 -10.66 12.10 8.29
C THR A 226 -11.15 11.70 6.90
N VAL A 227 -10.95 12.60 5.93
CA VAL A 227 -11.52 12.49 4.57
C VAL A 227 -10.53 11.85 3.60
N THR A 228 -9.29 12.33 3.59
CA THR A 228 -8.30 11.91 2.60
C THR A 228 -7.71 10.54 2.94
N PHE A 229 -7.13 10.40 4.12
CA PHE A 229 -6.44 9.18 4.56
C PHE A 229 -7.25 8.35 5.56
N GLY A 230 -8.42 8.86 5.97
CA GLY A 230 -9.21 8.33 7.06
C GLY A 230 -10.36 7.43 6.64
N TRP A 231 -11.31 7.28 7.56
CA TRP A 231 -12.44 6.36 7.43
C TRP A 231 -13.34 6.67 6.22
N VAL A 232 -13.48 7.93 5.81
CA VAL A 232 -14.30 8.28 4.63
C VAL A 232 -13.71 7.64 3.38
N PHE A 233 -12.40 7.81 3.16
CA PHE A 233 -11.71 7.20 2.02
C PHE A 233 -11.85 5.68 2.02
N TYR A 234 -11.69 5.03 3.18
CA TYR A 234 -11.82 3.56 3.25
C TYR A 234 -13.25 3.05 3.19
N ALA A 235 -14.26 3.85 3.57
CA ALA A 235 -15.65 3.52 3.35
C ALA A 235 -15.96 3.38 1.85
N PHE A 236 -15.41 4.26 1.02
CA PHE A 236 -15.47 4.11 -0.43
C PHE A 236 -14.54 2.98 -0.91
N THR A 237 -13.28 2.99 -0.48
CA THR A 237 -12.24 2.11 -1.02
C THR A 237 -12.48 0.64 -0.70
N PHE A 238 -12.81 0.30 0.55
CA PHE A 238 -13.10 -1.08 0.94
C PHE A 238 -14.60 -1.35 0.86
N GLY A 239 -15.44 -0.45 1.39
CA GLY A 239 -16.89 -0.65 1.43
C GLY A 239 -17.52 -0.64 0.04
N LEU A 240 -17.49 0.50 -0.67
CA LEU A 240 -18.15 0.63 -1.98
C LEU A 240 -17.56 -0.33 -3.02
N ASN A 241 -16.24 -0.33 -3.25
CA ASN A 241 -15.64 -1.24 -4.23
C ASN A 241 -15.90 -2.70 -3.88
N GLY A 242 -15.78 -3.07 -2.59
CA GLY A 242 -15.98 -4.44 -2.15
C GLY A 242 -17.41 -4.92 -2.36
N LEU A 243 -18.39 -4.07 -2.03
CA LEU A 243 -19.81 -4.35 -2.30
C LEU A 243 -20.10 -4.51 -3.79
N VAL A 244 -19.56 -3.63 -4.63
CA VAL A 244 -19.70 -3.73 -6.09
C VAL A 244 -19.14 -5.06 -6.59
N GLY A 245 -17.94 -5.45 -6.16
CA GLY A 245 -17.31 -6.71 -6.53
C GLY A 245 -18.13 -7.94 -6.17
N ILE A 246 -18.52 -8.04 -4.90
CA ILE A 246 -19.33 -9.16 -4.42
C ILE A 246 -20.65 -9.24 -5.21
N TYR A 247 -21.29 -8.09 -5.47
CA TYR A 247 -22.54 -8.02 -6.22
C TYR A 247 -22.39 -8.50 -7.66
N ILE A 248 -21.45 -7.94 -8.44
CA ILE A 248 -21.31 -8.28 -9.86
C ILE A 248 -20.90 -9.74 -10.07
N MET A 249 -20.05 -10.26 -9.18
CA MET A 249 -19.65 -11.67 -9.21
C MET A 249 -20.85 -12.58 -8.96
N SER A 250 -21.70 -12.22 -8.01
CA SER A 250 -22.94 -12.96 -7.76
C SER A 250 -23.95 -12.85 -8.91
N ALA A 251 -24.08 -11.68 -9.55
CA ALA A 251 -24.99 -11.48 -10.69
C ALA A 251 -24.58 -12.35 -11.90
N TRP A 252 -23.28 -12.43 -12.16
CA TRP A 252 -22.75 -13.26 -13.24
C TRP A 252 -22.60 -14.73 -12.88
N ARG A 253 -22.62 -15.07 -11.58
CA ARG A 253 -22.37 -16.42 -11.03
C ARG A 253 -20.98 -16.94 -11.42
N ILE A 254 -19.99 -16.06 -11.35
CA ILE A 254 -18.58 -16.37 -11.62
C ILE A 254 -17.91 -16.73 -10.29
N GLU A 255 -17.01 -17.70 -10.31
CA GLU A 255 -16.21 -18.07 -9.15
C GLU A 255 -15.29 -16.93 -8.70
N ALA A 256 -15.12 -16.77 -7.40
CA ALA A 256 -14.32 -15.70 -6.80
C ALA A 256 -12.85 -15.80 -7.25
N SER A 257 -12.47 -14.95 -8.20
CA SER A 257 -11.13 -14.88 -8.79
C SER A 257 -10.86 -13.50 -9.37
N GLU A 258 -9.58 -13.19 -9.57
CA GLU A 258 -9.08 -11.95 -10.18
C GLU A 258 -9.59 -11.83 -11.62
N THR A 259 -9.46 -12.92 -12.38
CA THR A 259 -9.94 -13.00 -13.77
C THR A 259 -11.45 -12.92 -13.84
N GLY A 260 -12.16 -13.48 -12.85
CA GLY A 260 -13.62 -13.41 -12.79
C GLY A 260 -14.16 -11.99 -12.63
N VAL A 261 -13.48 -11.14 -11.86
CA VAL A 261 -13.84 -9.70 -11.76
C VAL A 261 -13.68 -9.02 -13.12
N VAL A 262 -12.57 -9.27 -13.82
CA VAL A 262 -12.32 -8.74 -15.17
C VAL A 262 -13.41 -9.21 -16.14
N GLN A 263 -13.73 -10.51 -16.12
CA GLN A 263 -14.79 -11.11 -16.92
C GLN A 263 -16.15 -10.47 -16.63
N ALA A 264 -16.50 -10.23 -15.37
CA ALA A 264 -17.77 -9.59 -14.99
C ALA A 264 -17.87 -8.16 -15.56
N PHE A 265 -16.79 -7.38 -15.52
CA PHE A 265 -16.74 -6.04 -16.10
C PHE A 265 -16.91 -6.07 -17.62
N ILE A 266 -16.15 -6.92 -18.31
CA ILE A 266 -16.21 -7.04 -19.78
C ILE A 266 -17.56 -7.60 -20.23
N SER A 267 -18.11 -8.60 -19.55
CA SER A 267 -19.40 -9.19 -19.91
C SER A 267 -20.57 -8.21 -19.70
N SER A 268 -20.44 -7.29 -18.75
CA SER A 268 -21.46 -6.27 -18.48
C SER A 268 -21.40 -5.08 -19.44
N LEU A 269 -20.20 -4.63 -19.81
CA LEU A 269 -20.00 -3.34 -20.47
C LEU A 269 -19.24 -3.42 -21.81
N GLY A 270 -18.79 -4.61 -22.22
CA GLY A 270 -17.99 -4.82 -23.42
C GLY A 270 -16.71 -3.97 -23.42
N LEU A 271 -16.50 -3.23 -24.51
CA LEU A 271 -15.36 -2.33 -24.67
C LEU A 271 -15.30 -1.26 -23.58
N VAL A 272 -16.45 -0.78 -23.10
CA VAL A 272 -16.50 0.21 -22.02
C VAL A 272 -15.95 -0.38 -20.72
N GLY A 273 -16.23 -1.66 -20.44
CA GLY A 273 -15.68 -2.36 -19.28
C GLY A 273 -14.15 -2.45 -19.36
N LEU A 274 -13.62 -2.81 -20.52
CA LEU A 274 -12.18 -2.81 -20.78
C LEU A 274 -11.56 -1.42 -20.54
N LEU A 275 -12.17 -0.35 -21.04
CA LEU A 275 -11.68 1.02 -20.87
C LEU A 275 -11.70 1.46 -19.41
N VAL A 276 -12.75 1.10 -18.65
CA VAL A 276 -12.83 1.38 -17.20
C VAL A 276 -11.68 0.69 -16.47
N ILE A 277 -11.42 -0.59 -16.75
CA ILE A 277 -10.28 -1.32 -16.19
C ILE A 277 -8.98 -0.61 -16.57
N LEU A 278 -8.71 -0.40 -17.85
CA LEU A 278 -7.46 0.21 -18.34
C LEU A 278 -7.18 1.57 -17.68
N ILE A 279 -8.18 2.44 -17.61
CA ILE A 279 -8.06 3.78 -16.99
C ILE A 279 -7.74 3.64 -15.50
N SER A 280 -8.51 2.82 -14.80
CA SER A 280 -8.40 2.64 -13.35
C SER A 280 -7.04 2.08 -12.95
N GLN A 281 -6.58 1.05 -13.68
CA GLN A 281 -5.33 0.34 -13.44
C GLN A 281 -4.11 1.16 -13.83
N THR A 282 -4.16 1.88 -14.96
CA THR A 282 -3.06 2.78 -15.37
C THR A 282 -2.78 3.83 -14.30
N ARG A 283 -3.84 4.36 -13.68
CA ARG A 283 -3.74 5.39 -12.64
C ARG A 283 -3.01 4.89 -11.38
N ILE A 284 -3.45 3.78 -10.80
CA ILE A 284 -2.83 3.23 -9.58
C ILE A 284 -1.47 2.59 -9.87
N ASN A 285 -1.31 1.96 -11.03
CA ASN A 285 -0.04 1.33 -11.38
C ASN A 285 1.09 2.39 -11.52
N THR A 286 0.77 3.58 -12.02
CA THR A 286 1.73 4.71 -12.04
C THR A 286 2.22 5.07 -10.63
N ALA A 287 1.34 5.05 -9.62
CA ALA A 287 1.73 5.29 -8.22
C ALA A 287 2.57 4.13 -7.65
N ASN A 288 2.26 2.89 -8.00
CA ASN A 288 3.07 1.73 -7.59
C ASN A 288 4.49 1.78 -8.17
N TYR A 289 4.65 2.10 -9.46
CA TYR A 289 5.97 2.30 -10.07
C TYR A 289 6.74 3.45 -9.41
N PHE A 290 6.05 4.53 -9.04
CA PHE A 290 6.68 5.64 -8.33
C PHE A 290 7.22 5.20 -6.96
N LEU A 291 6.40 4.58 -6.13
CA LEU A 291 6.82 4.12 -4.80
C LEU A 291 7.86 3.01 -4.86
N ALA A 292 7.75 2.10 -5.84
CA ALA A 292 8.73 1.06 -6.12
C ALA A 292 10.09 1.65 -6.47
N SER A 293 10.14 2.54 -7.47
CA SER A 293 11.41 3.12 -7.94
C SER A 293 12.08 4.00 -6.89
N GLU A 294 11.30 4.78 -6.13
CA GLU A 294 11.83 5.66 -5.08
C GLU A 294 12.43 4.86 -3.92
N ASN A 295 11.72 3.83 -3.44
CA ASN A 295 12.20 2.98 -2.34
C ASN A 295 13.34 2.05 -2.79
N LEU A 296 13.33 1.56 -4.03
CA LEU A 296 14.41 0.74 -4.56
C LEU A 296 15.69 1.56 -4.74
N SER A 297 15.57 2.81 -5.20
CA SER A 297 16.68 3.77 -5.25
C SER A 297 17.23 4.06 -3.85
N ALA A 298 16.35 4.28 -2.86
CA ALA A 298 16.76 4.51 -1.47
C ALA A 298 17.51 3.29 -0.89
N PHE A 299 17.05 2.08 -1.19
CA PHE A 299 17.74 0.85 -0.79
C PHE A 299 19.12 0.74 -1.45
N ALA A 300 19.20 0.91 -2.77
CA ALA A 300 20.43 0.72 -3.52
C ALA A 300 21.50 1.78 -3.24
N SER A 301 21.10 3.04 -3.05
CA SER A 301 22.00 4.10 -2.58
C SER A 301 22.58 3.77 -1.21
N ARG A 302 21.80 3.20 -0.29
CA ARG A 302 22.27 2.88 1.06
C ARG A 302 23.12 1.62 1.15
N VAL A 303 22.76 0.57 0.42
CA VAL A 303 23.44 -0.75 0.52
C VAL A 303 24.58 -0.86 -0.48
N PHE A 304 24.36 -0.42 -1.72
CA PHE A 304 25.33 -0.57 -2.81
C PHE A 304 26.06 0.75 -3.15
N ARG A 305 25.69 1.87 -2.52
CA ARG A 305 26.22 3.21 -2.85
C ARG A 305 25.97 3.60 -4.31
N LEU A 306 24.87 3.11 -4.88
CA LEU A 306 24.48 3.38 -6.27
C LEU A 306 23.49 4.55 -6.34
N ASN A 307 23.99 5.71 -6.79
CA ASN A 307 23.21 6.93 -6.99
C ASN A 307 22.88 7.15 -8.47
N LEU A 308 22.00 6.29 -9.00
CA LEU A 308 21.56 6.35 -10.39
C LEU A 308 20.33 7.26 -10.57
N PRO A 309 20.15 7.90 -11.74
CA PRO A 309 19.00 8.75 -11.99
C PRO A 309 17.69 7.93 -11.98
N ARG A 310 16.59 8.57 -11.56
CA ARG A 310 15.27 7.93 -11.35
C ARG A 310 14.80 7.07 -12.53
N TYR A 311 15.10 7.46 -13.77
CA TYR A 311 14.66 6.70 -14.94
C TYR A 311 15.23 5.28 -14.99
N VAL A 312 16.45 5.07 -14.48
CA VAL A 312 17.06 3.75 -14.40
C VAL A 312 16.27 2.86 -13.45
N TRP A 313 15.91 3.38 -12.28
CA TRP A 313 15.14 2.63 -11.29
C TRP A 313 13.73 2.28 -11.77
N VAL A 314 13.08 3.16 -12.55
CA VAL A 314 11.79 2.85 -13.18
C VAL A 314 11.93 1.71 -14.20
N ILE A 315 12.99 1.71 -15.02
CA ILE A 315 13.27 0.61 -15.98
C ILE A 315 13.54 -0.71 -15.23
N VAL A 316 14.33 -0.67 -14.15
CA VAL A 316 14.59 -1.84 -13.30
C VAL A 316 13.29 -2.38 -12.70
N CYS A 317 12.42 -1.51 -12.15
CA CYS A 317 11.11 -1.92 -11.66
C CYS A 317 10.25 -2.54 -12.77
N GLY A 318 10.28 -2.00 -13.99
CA GLY A 318 9.57 -2.57 -15.13
C GLY A 318 10.08 -3.95 -15.53
N ALA A 319 11.39 -4.15 -15.57
CA ALA A 319 12.00 -5.45 -15.84
C ALA A 319 11.64 -6.48 -14.76
N LEU A 320 11.74 -6.11 -13.47
CA LEU A 320 11.32 -6.96 -12.36
C LEU A 320 9.82 -7.26 -12.43
N ALA A 321 9.00 -6.27 -12.76
CA ALA A 321 7.56 -6.45 -12.89
C ALA A 321 7.22 -7.45 -14.01
N PHE A 322 7.83 -7.31 -15.19
CA PHE A 322 7.65 -8.26 -16.29
C PHE A 322 8.02 -9.68 -15.88
N LEU A 323 9.18 -9.87 -15.27
CA LEU A 323 9.63 -11.21 -14.84
C LEU A 323 8.70 -11.85 -13.81
N LEU A 324 8.18 -11.06 -12.87
CA LEU A 324 7.21 -11.53 -11.88
C LEU A 324 5.80 -11.75 -12.45
N MET A 325 5.41 -11.04 -13.51
CA MET A 325 4.15 -11.35 -14.21
C MET A 325 4.17 -12.75 -14.82
N LEU A 326 5.34 -13.26 -15.21
CA LEU A 326 5.50 -14.61 -15.77
C LEU A 326 5.28 -15.74 -14.74
N THR A 327 5.22 -15.43 -13.44
CA THR A 327 5.07 -16.45 -12.38
C THR A 327 3.62 -16.67 -11.94
N ASP A 328 2.63 -16.08 -12.64
CA ASP A 328 1.21 -16.12 -12.29
C ASP A 328 0.91 -15.59 -10.87
N VAL A 329 1.19 -14.30 -10.69
CA VAL A 329 1.09 -13.61 -9.39
C VAL A 329 -0.29 -13.70 -8.72
N LEU A 330 -1.34 -13.88 -9.53
CA LEU A 330 -2.73 -13.90 -9.07
C LEU A 330 -3.00 -15.17 -8.26
N SER A 331 -2.42 -16.31 -8.68
CA SER A 331 -2.65 -17.62 -8.04
C SER A 331 -2.24 -17.73 -6.56
N TYR A 332 -1.30 -16.89 -6.08
CA TYR A 332 -0.78 -16.95 -4.72
C TYR A 332 -0.97 -15.65 -3.93
N LEU A 333 -1.94 -14.83 -4.31
CA LEU A 333 -2.14 -13.52 -3.70
C LEU A 333 -2.37 -13.56 -2.18
N LEU A 334 -3.27 -14.42 -1.69
CA LEU A 334 -3.54 -14.50 -0.25
C LEU A 334 -2.29 -14.91 0.54
N LYS A 335 -1.43 -15.76 -0.05
CA LYS A 335 -0.14 -16.14 0.55
C LYS A 335 0.82 -14.95 0.57
N ALA A 336 0.91 -14.19 -0.53
CA ALA A 336 1.73 -12.98 -0.59
C ALA A 336 1.26 -11.92 0.42
N LEU A 337 -0.06 -11.72 0.57
CA LEU A 337 -0.64 -10.81 1.56
C LEU A 337 -0.35 -11.27 3.00
N ALA A 338 -0.40 -12.57 3.28
CA ALA A 338 -0.04 -13.09 4.60
C ALA A 338 1.44 -12.81 4.94
N TRP A 339 2.35 -13.09 4.01
CA TRP A 339 3.78 -12.85 4.19
C TRP A 339 4.10 -11.37 4.36
N GLN A 340 3.58 -10.51 3.48
CA GLN A 340 3.82 -9.07 3.63
C GLN A 340 3.14 -8.51 4.88
N GLY A 341 1.96 -9.03 5.22
CA GLY A 341 1.20 -8.65 6.41
C GLY A 341 2.03 -8.77 7.67
N VAL A 342 2.85 -9.82 7.81
CA VAL A 342 3.79 -10.00 8.91
C VAL A 342 4.75 -8.80 9.03
N PHE A 343 5.49 -8.48 7.97
CA PHE A 343 6.48 -7.40 8.01
C PHE A 343 5.84 -6.04 8.27
N VAL A 344 4.73 -5.76 7.59
CA VAL A 344 4.13 -4.43 7.60
C VAL A 344 3.32 -4.17 8.85
N THR A 345 2.58 -5.15 9.37
CA THR A 345 1.86 -4.99 10.66
C THR A 345 2.84 -4.79 11.81
N ALA A 346 4.00 -5.45 11.79
CA ALA A 346 5.08 -5.21 12.75
C ALA A 346 5.61 -3.77 12.64
N TRP A 347 5.85 -3.28 11.43
CA TRP A 347 6.29 -1.89 11.20
C TRP A 347 5.27 -0.88 11.73
N VAL A 348 3.98 -1.07 11.40
CA VAL A 348 2.89 -0.19 11.85
C VAL A 348 2.77 -0.18 13.37
N ALA A 349 2.88 -1.35 14.03
CA ALA A 349 2.89 -1.43 15.48
C ALA A 349 4.02 -0.60 16.10
N ILE A 350 5.24 -0.73 15.58
CA ILE A 350 6.40 0.01 16.08
C ILE A 350 6.22 1.52 15.88
N ALA A 351 5.75 1.94 14.71
CA ALA A 351 5.44 3.33 14.40
C ALA A 351 4.41 3.90 15.39
N LEU A 352 3.33 3.18 15.64
CA LEU A 352 2.29 3.59 16.58
C LEU A 352 2.79 3.68 18.02
N VAL A 353 3.59 2.72 18.49
CA VAL A 353 4.19 2.78 19.83
C VAL A 353 5.13 3.97 19.95
N PHE A 354 5.98 4.22 18.95
CA PHE A 354 6.87 5.39 18.95
C PHE A 354 6.09 6.70 19.02
N ILE A 355 5.03 6.84 18.19
CA ILE A 355 4.20 8.05 18.15
C ILE A 355 3.44 8.23 19.47
N ALA A 356 2.90 7.14 20.05
CA ALA A 356 2.17 7.18 21.31
C ALA A 356 3.07 7.61 22.47
N LEU A 357 4.31 7.10 22.54
CA LEU A 357 5.29 7.45 23.56
C LEU A 357 5.75 8.92 23.45
N ASN A 358 5.69 9.51 22.26
CA ASN A 358 6.09 10.88 21.97
C ASN A 358 4.91 11.81 21.66
N TRP A 359 3.69 11.43 22.07
CA TRP A 359 2.48 12.17 21.72
C TRP A 359 2.46 13.60 22.30
N LYS A 360 3.09 13.78 23.47
CA LYS A 360 3.14 15.06 24.21
C LYS A 360 4.29 15.98 23.79
N THR A 361 5.28 15.48 23.07
CA THR A 361 6.49 16.20 22.65
C THR A 361 6.40 16.56 21.17
N GLN A 362 5.46 17.44 20.83
CA GLN A 362 5.15 17.78 19.43
C GLN A 362 6.13 18.77 18.80
N ASP A 363 6.86 19.49 19.65
CA ASP A 363 7.97 20.38 19.32
C ASP A 363 9.22 19.62 18.86
N LEU A 364 9.32 18.33 19.21
CA LEU A 364 10.44 17.47 18.85
C LEU A 364 10.14 16.58 17.63
N VAL A 365 11.19 16.35 16.83
CA VAL A 365 11.21 15.43 15.68
C VAL A 365 12.31 14.38 15.84
N PRO A 366 12.16 13.19 15.25
CA PRO A 366 13.20 12.17 15.24
C PRO A 366 14.49 12.69 14.60
N ASP A 367 15.66 12.45 15.21
CA ASP A 367 16.94 12.76 14.56
C ASP A 367 17.15 11.81 13.37
N ILE A 368 17.39 12.38 12.19
CA ILE A 368 17.59 11.63 10.94
C ILE A 368 19.03 11.75 10.41
N ARG A 369 19.93 12.45 11.10
CA ARG A 369 21.30 12.67 10.61
C ARG A 369 22.12 11.37 10.68
N PRO A 370 22.73 10.90 9.57
CA PRO A 370 23.42 9.61 9.53
C PRO A 370 24.45 9.41 10.65
N GLY A 371 25.25 10.44 10.95
CA GLY A 371 26.31 10.38 11.97
C GLY A 371 25.81 10.21 13.42
N ASN A 372 24.54 10.51 13.69
CA ASN A 372 23.94 10.37 15.02
C ASN A 372 23.14 9.08 15.19
N LEU A 373 23.05 8.26 14.14
CA LEU A 373 22.24 7.05 14.12
C LEU A 373 23.08 5.80 14.31
N LYS A 374 22.52 4.83 15.06
CA LYS A 374 23.12 3.49 15.16
C LYS A 374 23.00 2.78 13.80
N ALA A 375 23.96 1.91 13.49
CA ALA A 375 23.87 1.05 12.31
C ALA A 375 22.63 0.14 12.39
N VAL A 376 22.41 -0.49 13.55
CA VAL A 376 21.23 -1.29 13.89
C VAL A 376 20.72 -0.81 15.24
N SER A 377 19.47 -0.37 15.31
CA SER A 377 18.84 0.02 16.57
C SER A 377 18.16 -1.19 17.24
N PRO A 378 17.87 -1.12 18.55
CA PRO A 378 16.98 -2.08 19.21
C PRO A 378 15.61 -2.23 18.55
N GLY A 379 15.13 -1.19 17.85
CA GLY A 379 13.89 -1.27 17.08
C GLY A 379 14.01 -2.17 15.84
N ALA A 380 15.16 -2.21 15.18
CA ALA A 380 15.39 -3.16 14.09
C ALA A 380 15.34 -4.60 14.60
N ILE A 381 15.93 -4.85 15.77
CA ILE A 381 15.89 -6.17 16.42
C ILE A 381 14.44 -6.55 16.73
N ALA A 382 13.66 -5.63 17.32
CA ALA A 382 12.25 -5.85 17.59
C ALA A 382 11.46 -6.21 16.32
N TRP A 383 11.71 -5.47 15.24
CA TRP A 383 11.03 -5.68 13.96
C TRP A 383 11.39 -7.01 13.30
N VAL A 384 12.68 -7.33 13.21
CA VAL A 384 13.18 -8.60 12.63
C VAL A 384 12.71 -9.79 13.46
N PHE A 385 12.80 -9.71 14.79
CA PHE A 385 12.34 -10.77 15.68
C PHE A 385 10.84 -11.04 15.54
N ALA A 386 10.02 -9.98 15.56
CA ALA A 386 8.58 -10.12 15.38
C ALA A 386 8.23 -10.68 14.00
N SER A 387 8.90 -10.19 12.94
CA SER A 387 8.65 -10.65 11.58
C SER A 387 9.10 -12.09 11.35
N ALA A 388 10.28 -12.49 11.84
CA ALA A 388 10.75 -13.86 11.74
C ALA A 388 9.84 -14.84 12.49
N THR A 389 9.38 -14.44 13.68
CA THR A 389 8.37 -15.20 14.43
C THR A 389 7.07 -15.31 13.63
N GLY A 390 6.61 -14.21 13.05
CA GLY A 390 5.41 -14.20 12.21
C GLY A 390 5.51 -15.12 10.99
N ILE A 391 6.63 -15.11 10.26
CA ILE A 391 6.82 -16.03 9.13
C ILE A 391 6.81 -17.49 9.61
N ALA A 392 7.49 -17.80 10.72
CA ALA A 392 7.49 -19.15 11.29
C ALA A 392 6.08 -19.61 11.70
N LEU A 393 5.27 -18.73 12.29
CA LEU A 393 3.88 -19.01 12.67
C LEU A 393 2.95 -19.13 11.46
N THR A 394 3.22 -18.40 10.38
CA THR A 394 2.46 -18.46 9.13
C THR A 394 2.66 -19.82 8.45
N GLU A 395 3.92 -20.26 8.28
CA GLU A 395 4.26 -21.46 7.49
C GLU A 395 4.08 -22.77 8.27
N GLN A 396 4.03 -22.74 9.60
CA GLN A 396 3.74 -23.96 10.38
C GLN A 396 2.31 -24.46 10.15
N THR A 397 2.15 -25.78 10.15
CA THR A 397 0.86 -26.46 9.91
C THR A 397 0.28 -27.14 11.15
N ALA A 398 1.03 -27.21 12.25
CA ALA A 398 0.64 -27.91 13.46
C ALA A 398 -0.52 -27.22 14.20
N TRP A 399 -0.58 -25.88 14.14
CA TRP A 399 -1.54 -25.06 14.87
C TRP A 399 -2.24 -24.07 13.92
N PRO A 400 -3.30 -24.52 13.21
CA PRO A 400 -3.98 -23.69 12.19
C PRO A 400 -4.54 -22.38 12.75
N VAL A 401 -5.08 -22.39 13.97
CA VAL A 401 -5.58 -21.18 14.65
C VAL A 401 -4.47 -20.16 14.85
N ILE A 402 -3.28 -20.60 15.26
CA ILE A 402 -2.13 -19.71 15.49
C ILE A 402 -1.62 -19.16 14.16
N SER A 403 -1.56 -19.99 13.11
CA SER A 403 -1.16 -19.54 11.77
C SER A 403 -2.07 -18.42 11.27
N GLN A 404 -3.39 -18.57 11.41
CA GLN A 404 -4.33 -17.52 11.00
C GLN A 404 -4.23 -16.25 11.86
N LEU A 405 -4.02 -16.36 13.17
CA LEU A 405 -3.87 -15.22 14.07
C LEU A 405 -2.51 -14.49 13.94
N THR A 406 -1.61 -14.98 13.10
CA THR A 406 -0.25 -14.48 12.97
C THR A 406 -0.13 -12.96 12.79
N PRO A 407 -0.93 -12.27 11.95
CA PRO A 407 -0.83 -10.81 11.82
C PRO A 407 -1.04 -10.08 13.16
N LEU A 408 -1.98 -10.53 13.99
CA LEU A 408 -2.23 -9.95 15.32
C LEU A 408 -1.10 -10.28 16.29
N ILE A 409 -0.64 -11.54 16.30
CA ILE A 409 0.48 -11.98 17.15
C ILE A 409 1.74 -11.16 16.82
N THR A 410 2.04 -11.01 15.53
CA THR A 410 3.18 -10.24 15.03
C THR A 410 3.09 -8.78 15.44
N MET A 411 1.92 -8.16 15.26
CA MET A 411 1.68 -6.77 15.65
C MET A 411 1.86 -6.56 17.17
N ALA A 412 1.29 -7.44 18.00
CA ALA A 412 1.42 -7.39 19.45
C ALA A 412 2.87 -7.60 19.92
N LEU A 413 3.57 -8.57 19.32
CA LEU A 413 4.97 -8.87 19.61
C LEU A 413 5.88 -7.69 19.26
N ALA A 414 5.71 -7.12 18.06
CA ALA A 414 6.46 -5.95 17.62
C ALA A 414 6.25 -4.75 18.55
N ALA A 415 4.99 -4.48 18.92
CA ALA A 415 4.65 -3.40 19.84
C ALA A 415 5.29 -3.58 21.22
N GLY A 416 5.17 -4.77 21.81
CA GLY A 416 5.70 -5.07 23.15
C GLY A 416 7.22 -5.04 23.20
N VAL A 417 7.90 -5.70 22.26
CA VAL A 417 9.37 -5.73 22.21
C VAL A 417 9.92 -4.34 21.93
N TYR A 418 9.31 -3.57 21.03
CA TYR A 418 9.74 -2.20 20.77
C TYR A 418 9.50 -1.26 21.95
N TYR A 419 8.37 -1.38 22.65
CA TYR A 419 8.11 -0.61 23.87
C TYR A 419 9.21 -0.84 24.91
N GLY A 420 9.58 -2.10 25.15
CA GLY A 420 10.70 -2.45 26.02
C GLY A 420 12.00 -1.83 25.54
N ALA A 421 12.34 -2.03 24.26
CA ALA A 421 13.54 -1.48 23.63
C ALA A 421 13.64 0.06 23.74
N TYR A 422 12.51 0.75 23.57
CA TYR A 422 12.41 2.20 23.70
C TYR A 422 12.73 2.67 25.13
N LYS A 423 12.30 1.93 26.16
CA LYS A 423 12.60 2.28 27.56
C LYS A 423 14.08 2.17 27.90
N PHE A 424 14.80 1.23 27.28
CA PHE A 424 16.23 1.04 27.51
C PHE A 424 17.11 1.93 26.65
N SER A 425 16.72 2.21 25.41
CA SER A 425 17.51 2.99 24.45
C SER A 425 16.58 3.82 23.56
N PRO A 426 15.97 4.89 24.10
CA PRO A 426 15.06 5.73 23.33
C PRO A 426 15.80 6.37 22.15
N PRO A 427 15.17 6.47 20.95
CA PRO A 427 15.74 7.19 19.83
C PRO A 427 15.94 8.68 20.18
N ARG A 428 16.96 9.29 19.59
CA ARG A 428 17.25 10.71 19.80
C ARG A 428 16.19 11.57 19.09
N LEU A 429 15.70 12.58 19.79
CA LEU A 429 14.81 13.60 19.26
C LEU A 429 15.49 14.97 19.28
N ILE A 430 15.13 15.85 18.35
CA ILE A 430 15.67 17.21 18.17
C ILE A 430 14.54 18.22 18.01
N ASN A 431 14.79 19.51 18.28
CA ASN A 431 13.77 20.54 18.08
C ASN A 431 13.41 20.69 16.60
N SER A 432 12.13 20.89 16.31
CA SER A 432 11.63 21.13 14.95
C SER A 432 12.08 22.48 14.35
N VAL A 433 12.51 23.42 15.20
CA VAL A 433 13.00 24.77 14.82
C VAL A 433 14.48 24.77 14.46
N ASP A 434 15.25 23.81 14.97
CA ASP A 434 16.60 23.53 14.49
C ASP A 434 16.45 22.85 13.12
N THR A 435 16.16 23.67 12.11
CA THR A 435 16.00 23.28 10.72
C THR A 435 17.08 22.29 10.36
N ILE A 436 16.67 21.09 9.93
CA ILE A 436 17.55 20.19 9.20
C ILE A 436 17.94 20.98 7.95
N ASP A 437 19.13 21.58 7.98
CA ASP A 437 19.68 22.28 6.83
C ASP A 437 19.76 21.26 5.68
N PRO A 438 19.26 21.56 4.47
CA PRO A 438 19.47 20.70 3.31
C PRO A 438 20.93 20.29 3.10
N ALA A 439 21.90 21.09 3.57
CA ALA A 439 23.32 20.75 3.56
C ALA A 439 23.70 19.66 4.59
N ASP A 440 22.97 19.54 5.70
CA ASP A 440 23.15 18.48 6.70
C ASP A 440 22.55 17.12 6.26
N GLU A 441 21.72 17.12 5.21
CA GLU A 441 21.21 15.91 4.54
C GLU A 441 22.23 15.28 3.57
N GLU A 442 23.20 16.07 3.06
CA GLU A 442 24.26 15.60 2.15
C GLU A 442 25.30 14.70 2.84
N LEU A 443 25.25 14.61 4.18
CA LEU A 443 26.19 13.86 5.02
C LEU A 443 25.79 12.40 5.27
N ASP A 444 25.29 11.69 4.25
CA ASP A 444 25.65 10.26 4.21
C ASP A 444 27.15 10.23 3.87
N PRO A 445 28.04 9.74 4.75
CA PRO A 445 29.48 9.67 4.43
C PRO A 445 29.79 8.79 3.20
N ALA A 446 28.79 8.12 2.61
CA ALA A 446 28.86 7.51 1.28
C ALA A 446 28.71 8.49 0.09
N ILE A 447 28.33 9.76 0.33
CA ILE A 447 27.99 10.79 -0.67
C ILE A 447 29.08 11.87 -0.79
N SER A 448 30.13 11.86 0.03
CA SER A 448 31.27 12.75 -0.20
C SER A 448 32.04 12.35 -1.47
N HIS A 449 31.77 13.06 -2.56
CA HIS A 449 32.73 13.14 -3.66
C HIS A 449 34.04 13.73 -3.11
N PRO A 450 35.21 13.12 -3.37
CA PRO A 450 36.46 13.81 -3.11
C PRO A 450 36.48 15.06 -3.98
N THR A 451 36.51 16.22 -3.34
CA THR A 451 36.77 17.50 -4.01
C THR A 451 38.17 17.43 -4.61
N SER A 452 38.24 17.39 -5.95
CA SER A 452 39.41 17.81 -6.72
C SER A 452 38.96 18.51 -7.98
#